data_AF-A0A2Z6RAA5-F1
#
_entry.id   AF-A0A2Z6RAA5-F1
#
_cell.length_a   1.000
_cell.length_b   1.000
_cell.length_c   1.000
_cell.angle_alpha   90.00
_cell.angle_beta   90.00
_cell.angle_gamma   90.00
#
_symmetry.space_group_name_H-M   'P 1'
#
loop_
_entity.id
_entity.type
_entity.pdbx_description
1 polymer ?
#
loop_
_entity_poly.entity_id
_entity_poly.type
_entity_poly.pdbx_seq_one_letter_code
_entity_poly.pdbx_strand_id
1 'polypeptide(L)'
;MTEVKDLDLYELLGVNYNSTKEEIDKAYRRKAIKFHPDKNRDNVEAATKFFHLISDAYKTLTDPQKKLEYDKIYKAKIESKKRFEKLDAKRKALKEELEEREKAVKQSKVYTQESSEAKIERIKEETARRRREREEKLRLSADQRSKASTQYRTNLTSPSSKNSSKIPEPSKPVFGYRQGSDFESIVLNKMTEYEKSEKEKQQS
;
A
#
# COMPACT_ATOMS: atom_id res chain seq x y z
N MET A 1 22.63 38.73 2.27
CA MET A 1 23.67 39.03 3.26
C MET A 1 23.32 38.24 4.51
N THR A 2 24.09 37.20 4.84
CA THR A 2 23.88 36.39 6.05
C THR A 2 24.19 37.27 7.26
N GLU A 3 23.15 37.66 7.99
CA GLU A 3 23.29 38.43 9.23
C GLU A 3 24.04 37.61 10.28
N VAL A 4 24.94 38.28 10.98
CA VAL A 4 25.78 37.78 12.09
C VAL A 4 24.99 37.16 13.24
N LYS A 5 23.67 37.37 13.28
CA LYS A 5 22.75 36.93 14.34
C LYS A 5 22.62 35.42 14.46
N ASP A 6 22.89 34.65 13.42
CA ASP A 6 22.62 33.21 13.42
C ASP A 6 23.82 32.33 13.80
N LEU A 7 25.03 32.91 13.78
CA LEU A 7 26.28 32.20 14.06
C LEU A 7 26.49 32.02 15.57
N ASP A 8 26.89 30.82 15.98
CA ASP A 8 27.29 30.55 17.36
C ASP A 8 28.64 31.23 17.66
N LEU A 9 28.67 32.06 18.70
CA LEU A 9 29.85 32.80 19.12
C LEU A 9 30.95 31.86 19.65
N TYR A 10 30.55 30.77 20.31
CA TYR A 10 31.48 29.75 20.81
C TYR A 10 32.13 29.00 19.65
N GLU A 11 31.36 28.59 18.63
CA GLU A 11 31.89 27.99 17.40
C GLU A 11 32.76 28.96 16.60
N LEU A 12 32.34 30.23 16.53
CA LEU A 12 33.09 31.28 15.83
C LEU A 12 34.45 31.56 16.46
N LEU A 13 34.60 31.43 17.78
CA LEU A 13 35.90 31.45 18.46
C LEU A 13 36.58 30.07 18.49
N GLY A 14 35.83 28.99 18.29
CA GLY A 14 36.32 27.61 18.31
C GLY A 14 36.64 27.15 19.73
N VAL A 15 35.83 27.58 20.68
CA VAL A 15 35.97 27.27 22.11
C VAL A 15 34.72 26.54 22.60
N ASN A 16 34.82 25.86 23.74
CA ASN A 16 33.68 25.20 24.34
C ASN A 16 32.81 26.24 25.08
N TYR A 17 31.52 25.94 25.25
CA TYR A 17 30.62 26.68 26.13
C TYR A 17 31.21 26.86 27.56
N ASN A 18 31.88 25.82 28.06
CA ASN A 18 32.51 25.82 29.40
C ASN A 18 33.91 26.47 29.42
N SER A 19 34.37 27.07 28.33
CA SER A 19 35.71 27.64 28.28
C SER A 19 35.89 28.81 29.23
N THR A 20 37.08 28.86 29.84
CA THR A 20 37.47 29.95 30.73
C THR A 20 37.80 31.22 29.94
N LYS A 21 37.82 32.37 30.63
CA LYS A 21 38.20 33.65 30.01
C LYS A 21 39.58 33.57 29.35
N GLU A 22 40.54 32.89 29.98
CA GLU A 22 41.90 32.72 29.43
C GLU A 22 41.91 31.93 28.11
N GLU A 23 41.07 30.92 27.99
CA GLU A 23 40.93 30.14 26.76
C GLU A 23 40.31 30.97 25.63
N ILE A 24 39.31 31.79 25.97
CA ILE A 24 38.69 32.75 25.05
C ILE A 24 39.72 33.77 24.56
N ASP A 25 40.53 34.33 25.47
CA ASP A 25 41.60 35.29 25.16
C ASP A 25 42.68 34.67 24.25
N LYS A 26 43.03 33.39 24.47
CA LYS A 26 43.98 32.64 23.62
C LYS A 26 43.39 32.34 22.24
N ALA A 27 42.12 31.92 22.18
CA ALA A 27 41.44 31.59 20.93
C ALA A 27 41.24 32.84 20.04
N TYR A 28 40.85 33.97 20.65
CA TYR A 28 40.73 35.25 19.97
C TYR A 28 42.05 35.66 19.31
N ARG A 29 43.17 35.65 20.05
CA ARG A 29 44.50 35.99 19.51
C ARG A 29 44.87 35.13 18.31
N ARG A 30 44.65 33.81 18.40
CA ARG A 30 44.93 32.88 17.29
C ARG A 30 44.08 33.18 16.05
N LYS A 31 42.78 33.42 16.23
CA LYS A 31 41.87 33.69 15.10
C LYS A 31 42.07 35.09 14.52
N ALA A 32 42.33 36.10 15.34
CA ALA A 32 42.66 37.45 14.91
C ALA A 32 43.87 37.48 13.97
N ILE A 33 44.95 36.75 14.29
CA ILE A 33 46.12 36.65 13.43
C ILE A 33 45.78 35.93 12.11
N LYS A 34 44.99 34.87 12.17
CA LYS A 34 44.62 34.07 10.99
C LYS A 34 43.77 34.87 9.99
N PHE A 35 42.83 35.67 10.48
CA PHE A 35 41.89 36.43 9.66
C PHE A 35 42.24 37.92 9.54
N HIS A 36 43.47 38.32 9.89
CA HIS A 36 43.90 39.71 9.74
C HIS A 36 43.94 40.11 8.25
N PRO A 37 43.40 41.28 7.86
CA PRO A 37 43.36 41.71 6.45
C PRO A 37 44.75 41.83 5.83
N ASP A 38 45.76 42.22 6.60
CA ASP A 38 47.15 42.33 6.14
C ASP A 38 47.77 40.99 5.69
N LYS A 39 47.38 39.87 6.33
CA LYS A 39 47.86 38.53 5.94
C LYS A 39 47.04 37.88 4.83
N ASN A 40 45.84 38.41 4.55
CA ASN A 40 44.89 37.86 3.59
C ASN A 40 44.62 38.87 2.47
N ARG A 41 45.69 39.35 1.83
CA ARG A 41 45.65 40.40 0.80
C ARG A 41 44.85 39.99 -0.46
N ASP A 42 44.71 38.69 -0.70
CA ASP A 42 43.94 38.15 -1.82
C ASP A 42 42.42 38.17 -1.56
N ASN A 43 42.00 38.27 -0.29
CA ASN A 43 40.59 38.26 0.09
C ASN A 43 40.32 39.17 1.30
N VAL A 44 40.69 40.44 1.16
CA VAL A 44 40.63 41.46 2.22
C VAL A 44 39.21 41.66 2.73
N GLU A 45 38.20 41.61 1.84
CA GLU A 45 36.80 41.85 2.23
C GLU A 45 36.29 40.73 3.15
N ALA A 46 36.51 39.46 2.79
CA ALA A 46 36.10 38.35 3.63
C ALA A 46 36.88 38.33 4.96
N ALA A 47 38.20 38.55 4.92
CA ALA A 47 39.04 38.61 6.10
C ALA A 47 38.56 39.71 7.07
N THR A 48 38.27 40.91 6.56
CA THR A 48 37.74 42.02 7.35
C THR A 48 36.40 41.67 8.00
N LYS A 49 35.47 41.08 7.24
CA LYS A 49 34.18 40.60 7.78
C LYS A 49 34.41 39.61 8.93
N PHE A 50 35.16 38.52 8.70
CA PHE A 50 35.42 37.53 9.74
C PHE A 50 36.14 38.11 10.96
N PHE A 51 37.09 39.02 10.76
CA PHE A 51 37.79 39.70 11.84
C PHE A 51 36.84 40.53 12.72
N HIS A 52 35.88 41.24 12.12
CA HIS A 52 34.82 41.94 12.85
C HIS A 52 33.95 40.96 13.65
N LEU A 53 33.51 39.86 13.03
CA LEU A 53 32.72 38.82 13.73
C LEU A 53 33.45 38.27 14.96
N ILE A 54 34.72 37.91 14.79
CA ILE A 54 35.58 37.36 15.86
C ILE A 54 35.75 38.38 16.98
N SER A 55 35.92 39.66 16.64
CA SER A 55 36.06 40.75 17.61
C SER A 55 34.77 41.00 18.38
N ASP A 56 33.62 40.94 17.72
CA ASP A 56 32.32 41.12 18.38
C ASP A 56 31.96 39.93 19.27
N ALA A 57 32.25 38.69 18.82
CA ALA A 57 32.14 37.49 19.65
C ALA A 57 33.04 37.56 20.90
N TYR A 58 34.26 38.05 20.75
CA TYR A 58 35.16 38.25 21.88
C TYR A 58 34.60 39.29 22.87
N LYS A 59 34.09 40.42 22.39
CA LYS A 59 33.50 41.47 23.26
C LYS A 59 32.30 40.95 24.05
N THR A 60 31.43 40.16 23.44
CA THR A 60 30.23 39.62 24.11
C THR A 60 30.58 38.51 25.10
N LEU A 61 31.54 37.64 24.78
CA LEU A 61 31.95 36.54 25.66
C LEU A 61 32.89 36.97 26.81
N THR A 62 33.55 38.12 26.67
CA THR A 62 34.42 38.69 27.71
C THR A 62 33.65 39.47 28.77
N ASP A 63 32.55 40.11 28.39
CA ASP A 63 31.68 40.86 29.29
C ASP A 63 30.74 39.89 30.04
N PRO A 64 30.80 39.81 31.38
CA PRO A 64 30.00 38.85 32.15
C PRO A 64 28.49 39.05 31.99
N GLN A 65 28.02 40.30 31.81
CA GLN A 65 26.58 40.57 31.64
C GLN A 65 26.11 40.07 30.27
N LYS A 66 26.84 40.42 29.21
CA LYS A 66 26.51 39.99 27.84
C LYS A 66 26.64 38.49 27.66
N LYS A 67 27.67 37.88 28.26
CA LYS A 67 27.84 36.43 28.26
C LYS A 67 26.65 35.73 28.91
N LEU A 68 26.16 36.24 30.04
CA LEU A 68 24.99 35.65 30.72
C LEU A 68 23.73 35.69 29.85
N GLU A 69 23.47 36.82 29.19
CA GLU A 69 22.33 36.96 28.27
C GLU A 69 22.45 36.02 27.07
N TYR A 70 23.64 35.97 26.46
CA TYR A 70 23.92 35.08 25.35
C TYR A 70 23.76 33.61 25.74
N ASP A 71 24.27 33.23 26.91
CA ASP A 71 24.21 31.86 27.44
C ASP A 71 22.77 31.39 27.64
N LYS A 72 21.85 32.28 28.05
CA LYS A 72 20.42 31.95 28.17
C LYS A 72 19.82 31.60 26.81
N ILE A 73 20.08 32.43 25.80
CA ILE A 73 19.62 32.22 24.42
C ILE A 73 20.23 30.94 23.85
N TYR A 74 21.54 30.74 24.09
CA TYR A 74 22.29 29.58 23.64
C TYR A 74 21.70 28.27 24.19
N LYS A 75 21.46 28.21 25.51
CA LYS A 75 20.82 27.07 26.16
C LYS A 75 19.43 26.80 25.59
N ALA A 76 18.60 27.84 25.43
CA ALA A 76 17.28 27.71 24.84
C ALA A 76 17.32 27.18 23.40
N LYS A 77 18.30 27.60 22.59
CA LYS A 77 18.52 27.10 21.23
C LYS A 77 18.90 25.61 21.23
N ILE A 78 19.82 25.21 22.10
CA ILE A 78 20.22 23.79 22.25
C ILE A 78 19.04 22.94 22.72
N GLU A 79 18.29 23.40 23.72
CA GLU A 79 17.14 22.68 24.24
C GLU A 79 16.04 22.54 23.19
N SER A 80 15.77 23.60 22.44
CA SER A 80 14.81 23.59 21.34
C SER A 80 15.22 22.59 20.25
N LYS A 81 16.51 22.55 19.89
CA LYS A 81 17.05 21.57 18.93
C LYS A 81 16.87 20.14 19.44
N LYS A 82 17.22 19.86 20.70
CA LYS A 82 17.02 18.54 21.33
C LYS A 82 15.55 18.14 21.36
N ARG A 83 14.65 19.09 21.66
CA ARG A 83 13.20 18.83 21.66
C ARG A 83 12.71 18.50 20.26
N PHE A 84 13.15 19.25 19.26
CA PHE A 84 12.82 19.00 17.87
C PHE A 84 13.29 17.61 17.41
N GLU A 85 14.55 17.24 17.69
CA GLU A 85 15.12 15.92 17.38
C GLU A 85 14.31 14.78 18.03
N LYS A 86 13.90 14.94 19.30
CA LYS A 86 13.05 13.96 19.99
C LYS A 86 11.66 13.84 19.35
N LEU A 87 11.06 14.95 18.94
CA LEU A 87 9.76 14.92 18.28
C LEU A 87 9.84 14.29 16.90
N ASP A 88 10.91 14.57 16.15
CA ASP A 88 11.15 13.99 14.84
C ASP A 88 11.33 12.46 14.92
N ALA A 89 12.15 11.99 15.88
CA ALA A 89 12.31 10.56 16.14
C ALA A 89 10.98 9.87 16.48
N LYS A 90 10.15 10.50 17.33
CA LYS A 90 8.81 9.98 17.66
C LYS A 90 7.88 9.94 16.46
N ARG A 91 7.87 11.00 15.65
CA ARG A 91 7.05 11.08 14.42
C ARG A 91 7.46 9.99 13.43
N LYS A 92 8.76 9.77 13.27
CA LYS A 92 9.30 8.71 12.40
C LYS A 92 8.87 7.32 12.88
N ALA A 93 9.05 7.02 14.16
CA ALA A 93 8.66 5.74 14.75
C ALA A 93 7.15 5.47 14.59
N LEU A 94 6.32 6.48 14.87
CA LEU A 94 4.87 6.37 14.69
C LEU A 94 4.49 6.12 13.23
N LYS A 95 5.15 6.81 12.28
CA LYS A 95 4.90 6.62 10.85
C LYS A 95 5.24 5.20 10.40
N GLU A 96 6.38 4.69 10.84
CA GLU A 96 6.84 3.34 10.53
C GLU A 96 5.88 2.28 11.09
N GLU A 97 5.46 2.42 12.35
CA GLU A 97 4.47 1.55 12.97
C GLU A 97 3.13 1.55 12.22
N LEU A 98 2.65 2.72 11.80
CA LEU A 98 1.42 2.83 11.00
C LEU A 98 1.58 2.15 9.63
N GLU A 99 2.69 2.38 8.95
CA GLU A 99 2.96 1.78 7.64
C GLU A 99 3.06 0.25 7.71
N GLU A 100 3.71 -0.27 8.74
CA GLU A 100 3.80 -1.72 8.99
C GLU A 100 2.42 -2.32 9.28
N ARG A 101 1.61 -1.64 10.10
CA ARG A 101 0.24 -2.09 10.39
C ARG A 101 -0.63 -2.09 9.15
N GLU A 102 -0.54 -1.06 8.31
CA GLU A 102 -1.24 -1.00 7.03
C GLU A 102 -0.79 -2.12 6.09
N LYS A 103 0.52 -2.38 6.00
CA LYS A 103 1.07 -3.50 5.22
C LYS A 103 0.56 -4.85 5.73
N ALA A 104 0.54 -5.07 7.04
CA ALA A 104 0.07 -6.32 7.63
C ALA A 104 -1.43 -6.56 7.33
N VAL A 105 -2.27 -5.54 7.49
CA VAL A 105 -3.71 -5.62 7.16
C VAL A 105 -3.91 -5.85 5.66
N LYS A 106 -3.11 -5.19 4.82
CA LYS A 106 -3.17 -5.38 3.37
C LYS A 106 -2.74 -6.80 2.98
N GLN A 107 -1.65 -7.31 3.53
CA GLN A 107 -1.17 -8.68 3.31
C GLN A 107 -2.18 -9.72 3.80
N SER A 108 -2.77 -9.55 4.99
CA SER A 108 -3.79 -10.47 5.48
C SER A 108 -5.03 -10.48 4.60
N LYS A 109 -5.46 -9.30 4.12
CA LYS A 109 -6.61 -9.17 3.23
C LYS A 109 -6.36 -9.85 1.88
N VAL A 110 -5.19 -9.63 1.30
CA VAL A 110 -4.73 -10.31 0.08
C VAL A 110 -4.69 -11.83 0.29
N TYR A 111 -4.10 -12.32 1.38
CA TYR A 111 -4.06 -13.75 1.70
C TYR A 111 -5.46 -14.38 1.84
N THR A 112 -6.39 -13.70 2.52
CA THR A 112 -7.77 -14.17 2.62
C THR A 112 -8.49 -14.17 1.26
N GLN A 113 -8.23 -13.16 0.42
CA GLN A 113 -8.80 -13.09 -0.93
C GLN A 113 -8.23 -14.19 -1.82
N GLU A 114 -6.92 -14.34 -1.91
CA GLU A 114 -6.26 -15.42 -2.68
C GLU A 114 -6.70 -16.80 -2.20
N SER A 115 -6.84 -17.01 -0.89
CA SER A 115 -7.37 -18.26 -0.32
C SER A 115 -8.83 -18.50 -0.72
N SER A 116 -9.65 -17.45 -0.74
CA SER A 116 -11.05 -17.54 -1.17
C SER A 116 -11.19 -17.79 -2.68
N GLU A 117 -10.35 -17.15 -3.50
CA GLU A 117 -10.31 -17.33 -4.94
C GLU A 117 -9.83 -18.73 -5.31
N ALA A 118 -8.78 -19.24 -4.66
CA ALA A 118 -8.31 -20.61 -4.84
C ALA A 118 -9.37 -21.65 -4.43
N LYS A 119 -10.18 -21.37 -3.39
CA LYS A 119 -11.32 -22.23 -3.03
C LYS A 119 -12.40 -22.20 -4.11
N ILE A 120 -12.74 -21.01 -4.62
CA ILE A 120 -13.72 -20.83 -5.70
C ILE A 120 -13.26 -21.56 -6.96
N GLU A 121 -11.98 -21.48 -7.31
CA GLU A 121 -11.41 -22.11 -8.49
C GLU A 121 -11.47 -23.64 -8.42
N ARG A 122 -11.08 -24.24 -7.29
CA ARG A 122 -11.23 -25.70 -7.09
C ARG A 122 -12.68 -26.16 -7.24
N ILE A 123 -13.64 -25.41 -6.70
CA ILE A 123 -15.07 -25.72 -6.82
C ILE A 123 -15.52 -25.64 -8.29
N LYS A 124 -15.10 -24.60 -9.03
CA LYS A 124 -15.38 -24.45 -10.46
C LYS A 124 -14.80 -25.59 -11.30
N GLU A 125 -13.59 -26.01 -10.97
CA GLU A 125 -12.90 -27.06 -11.73
C GLU A 125 -13.52 -28.44 -11.46
N GLU A 126 -13.89 -28.72 -10.20
CA GLU A 126 -14.58 -29.96 -9.85
C GLU A 126 -15.99 -30.02 -10.48
N THR A 127 -16.72 -28.91 -10.46
CA THR A 127 -18.03 -28.83 -11.13
C THR A 127 -17.92 -29.00 -12.64
N ALA A 128 -16.90 -28.42 -13.28
CA ALA A 128 -16.62 -28.62 -14.70
C ALA A 128 -16.24 -30.06 -15.03
N ARG A 129 -15.41 -30.71 -14.20
CA ARG A 129 -15.05 -32.12 -14.34
C ARG A 129 -16.29 -33.02 -14.28
N ARG A 130 -17.15 -32.84 -13.27
CA ARG A 130 -18.40 -33.60 -13.13
C ARG A 130 -19.34 -33.40 -14.33
N ARG A 131 -19.38 -32.20 -14.90
CA ARG A 131 -20.18 -31.92 -16.11
C ARG A 131 -19.64 -32.68 -17.32
N ARG A 132 -18.33 -32.65 -17.55
CA ARG A 132 -17.67 -33.38 -18.66
C ARG A 132 -17.90 -34.88 -18.55
N GLU A 133 -17.70 -35.46 -17.37
CA GLU A 133 -17.95 -36.90 -17.13
C GLU A 133 -19.42 -37.28 -17.39
N ARG A 134 -20.37 -36.42 -17.01
CA ARG A 134 -21.80 -36.65 -17.26
C ARG A 134 -22.15 -36.55 -18.74
N GLU A 135 -21.63 -35.53 -19.43
CA GLU A 135 -21.80 -35.36 -20.88
C GLU A 135 -21.18 -36.53 -21.66
N GLU A 136 -19.99 -36.98 -21.27
CA GLU A 136 -19.31 -38.13 -21.88
C GLU A 136 -20.08 -39.43 -21.65
N LYS A 137 -20.57 -39.68 -20.42
CA LYS A 137 -21.47 -40.82 -20.14
C LYS A 137 -22.74 -40.78 -20.97
N LEU A 138 -23.37 -39.62 -21.11
CA LEU A 138 -24.54 -39.44 -21.96
C LEU A 138 -24.22 -39.74 -23.41
N ARG A 139 -23.07 -39.27 -23.90
CA ARG A 139 -22.60 -39.49 -25.27
C ARG A 139 -22.36 -40.97 -25.56
N LEU A 140 -21.64 -41.66 -24.67
CA LEU A 140 -21.41 -43.11 -24.76
C LEU A 140 -22.72 -43.91 -24.71
N SER A 141 -23.67 -43.50 -23.86
CA SER A 141 -24.99 -44.12 -23.78
C SER A 141 -25.80 -43.90 -25.06
N ALA A 142 -25.76 -42.70 -25.64
CA ALA A 142 -26.40 -42.39 -26.91
C ALA A 142 -25.79 -43.19 -28.08
N ASP A 143 -24.46 -43.34 -28.10
CA ASP A 143 -23.75 -44.17 -29.07
C ASP A 143 -24.06 -45.66 -28.92
N GLN A 144 -24.21 -46.16 -27.69
CA GLN A 144 -24.70 -47.52 -27.47
C GLN A 144 -26.12 -47.69 -27.99
N ARG A 145 -27.01 -46.71 -27.74
CA ARG A 145 -28.38 -46.71 -28.25
C ARG A 145 -28.43 -46.68 -29.78
N SER A 146 -27.58 -45.87 -30.43
CA SER A 146 -27.52 -45.80 -31.89
C SER A 146 -26.92 -47.06 -32.51
N LYS A 147 -25.91 -47.68 -31.89
CA LYS A 147 -25.37 -48.97 -32.32
C LYS A 147 -26.37 -50.10 -32.13
N ALA A 148 -27.08 -50.14 -31.00
CA ALA A 148 -28.14 -51.12 -30.75
C ALA A 148 -29.28 -50.96 -31.75
N SER A 149 -29.69 -49.73 -32.08
CA SER A 149 -30.73 -49.48 -33.10
C SER A 149 -30.24 -49.81 -34.51
N THR A 150 -28.99 -49.51 -34.86
CA THR A 150 -28.39 -49.86 -36.15
C THR A 150 -28.25 -51.37 -36.30
N GLN A 151 -27.81 -52.09 -35.25
CA GLN A 151 -27.78 -53.56 -35.19
C GLN A 151 -29.19 -54.16 -35.34
N TYR A 152 -30.19 -53.56 -34.68
CA TYR A 152 -31.59 -53.96 -34.85
C TYR A 152 -32.07 -53.73 -36.28
N ARG A 153 -31.69 -52.60 -36.90
CA ARG A 153 -32.02 -52.25 -38.28
C ARG A 153 -31.36 -53.19 -39.29
N THR A 154 -30.10 -53.59 -39.07
CA THR A 154 -29.39 -54.55 -39.93
C THR A 154 -29.95 -55.96 -39.79
N ASN A 155 -30.37 -56.34 -38.58
CA ASN A 155 -31.01 -57.65 -38.34
C ASN A 155 -32.42 -57.74 -38.96
N LEU A 156 -33.08 -56.61 -39.21
CA LEU A 156 -34.37 -56.53 -39.93
C LEU A 156 -34.22 -56.49 -41.46
N THR A 157 -33.00 -56.39 -41.99
CA THR A 157 -32.71 -56.42 -43.44
C THR A 157 -32.04 -57.73 -43.84
N SER A 158 -32.83 -58.82 -43.84
CA SER A 158 -32.58 -60.00 -44.69
C SER A 158 -33.67 -60.04 -45.78
N PRO A 159 -33.37 -60.49 -47.02
CA PRO A 159 -34.22 -60.21 -48.17
C PRO A 159 -35.39 -61.19 -48.24
N SER A 160 -36.61 -60.73 -47.95
CA SER A 160 -37.80 -61.40 -48.49
C SER A 160 -39.02 -60.50 -48.55
N SER A 161 -39.50 -60.37 -49.78
CA SER A 161 -40.89 -60.31 -50.22
C SER A 161 -41.80 -59.15 -49.81
N LYS A 162 -42.50 -58.66 -50.85
CA LYS A 162 -43.52 -57.63 -50.85
C LYS A 162 -44.67 -57.99 -49.90
N ASN A 163 -45.12 -57.04 -49.10
CA ASN A 163 -46.55 -56.87 -48.86
C ASN A 163 -46.89 -55.46 -48.35
N SER A 164 -47.84 -54.85 -49.03
CA SER A 164 -48.49 -53.61 -48.68
C SER A 164 -49.35 -53.78 -47.43
N SER A 165 -49.09 -52.99 -46.39
CA SER A 165 -50.12 -52.62 -45.42
C SER A 165 -49.81 -51.23 -44.88
N LYS A 166 -50.83 -50.37 -44.92
CA LYS A 166 -50.82 -48.99 -44.44
C LYS A 166 -50.31 -48.95 -43.00
N ILE A 167 -49.17 -48.28 -42.80
CA ILE A 167 -48.69 -47.90 -41.48
C ILE A 167 -49.34 -46.54 -41.17
N PRO A 168 -50.10 -46.37 -40.08
CA PRO A 168 -50.57 -45.04 -39.68
C PRO A 168 -49.35 -44.22 -39.25
N GLU A 169 -49.29 -42.96 -39.68
CA GLU A 169 -48.23 -42.03 -39.28
C GLU A 169 -48.09 -42.03 -37.74
N PRO A 170 -46.88 -42.21 -37.19
CA PRO A 170 -46.68 -41.94 -35.78
C PRO A 170 -46.89 -40.44 -35.57
N SER A 171 -47.96 -40.10 -34.85
CA SER A 171 -48.20 -38.76 -34.34
C SER A 171 -46.89 -38.22 -33.78
N LYS A 172 -46.47 -37.04 -34.29
CA LYS A 172 -45.35 -36.28 -33.75
C LYS A 172 -45.43 -36.36 -32.22
N PRO A 173 -44.35 -36.70 -31.49
CA PRO A 173 -44.38 -36.48 -30.06
C PRO A 173 -44.65 -34.98 -29.91
N VAL A 174 -45.79 -34.64 -29.31
CA VAL A 174 -45.97 -33.35 -28.68
C VAL A 174 -45.00 -33.36 -27.52
N PHE A 175 -43.71 -33.15 -27.83
CA PHE A 175 -42.76 -32.68 -26.85
C PHE A 175 -43.22 -31.26 -26.60
N GLY A 176 -44.16 -31.12 -25.66
CA GLY A 176 -44.40 -29.84 -25.04
C GLY A 176 -43.02 -29.35 -24.63
N TYR A 177 -42.58 -28.26 -25.24
CA TYR A 177 -41.65 -27.40 -24.56
C TYR A 177 -42.36 -27.08 -23.24
N ARG A 178 -42.04 -27.82 -22.18
CA ARG A 178 -42.19 -27.29 -20.83
C ARG A 178 -41.21 -26.14 -20.83
N GLN A 179 -41.72 -24.98 -21.25
CA GLN A 179 -41.06 -23.70 -21.11
C GLN A 179 -40.42 -23.74 -19.73
N GLY A 180 -39.09 -23.65 -19.71
CA GLY A 180 -38.35 -23.51 -18.47
C GLY A 180 -38.74 -22.16 -17.88
N SER A 181 -39.86 -22.10 -17.17
CA SER A 181 -40.38 -20.91 -16.51
C SER A 181 -40.27 -21.01 -14.98
N ASP A 182 -39.48 -21.94 -14.47
CA ASP A 182 -39.51 -22.27 -13.04
C ASP A 182 -38.18 -22.01 -12.33
N PHE A 183 -37.15 -21.48 -13.01
CA PHE A 183 -35.92 -21.04 -12.31
C PHE A 183 -35.81 -19.53 -12.22
N GLU A 184 -36.14 -18.81 -13.29
CA GLU A 184 -36.09 -17.36 -13.32
C GLU A 184 -37.15 -16.72 -12.42
N SER A 185 -38.33 -17.34 -12.32
CA SER A 185 -39.43 -16.94 -11.42
C SER A 185 -39.11 -17.21 -9.94
N ILE A 186 -38.44 -18.32 -9.63
CA ILE A 186 -38.02 -18.66 -8.26
C ILE A 186 -36.89 -17.73 -7.80
N VAL A 187 -35.96 -17.37 -8.70
CA VAL A 187 -34.88 -16.42 -8.38
C VAL A 187 -35.43 -15.01 -8.22
N LEU A 188 -36.37 -14.57 -9.08
CA LEU A 188 -37.02 -13.26 -8.92
C LEU A 188 -37.81 -13.14 -7.61
N ASN A 189 -38.57 -14.17 -7.23
CA ASN A 189 -39.34 -14.14 -5.97
C ASN A 189 -38.42 -14.14 -4.73
N LYS A 190 -37.29 -14.83 -4.77
CA LYS A 190 -36.33 -14.79 -3.65
C LYS A 190 -35.59 -13.45 -3.54
N MET A 191 -35.37 -12.75 -4.65
CA MET A 191 -34.76 -11.41 -4.63
C MET A 191 -35.71 -10.36 -4.06
N THR A 192 -37.00 -10.40 -4.42
CA THR A 192 -37.99 -9.43 -3.90
C THR A 192 -38.27 -9.63 -2.40
N GLU A 193 -38.23 -10.86 -1.89
CA GLU A 193 -38.33 -11.12 -0.46
C GLU A 193 -37.12 -10.60 0.34
N TYR A 194 -35.91 -10.68 -0.23
CA TYR A 194 -34.70 -10.17 0.41
C TYR A 194 -34.72 -8.64 0.54
N GLU A 195 -35.13 -7.92 -0.52
CA GLU A 195 -35.23 -6.45 -0.51
C GLU A 195 -36.29 -5.92 0.46
N LYS A 196 -37.40 -6.66 0.66
CA LYS A 196 -38.40 -6.33 1.68
C LYS A 196 -37.84 -6.47 3.10
N SER A 197 -37.10 -7.56 3.37
CA SER A 197 -36.52 -7.81 4.69
C SER A 197 -35.42 -6.81 5.09
N GLU A 198 -34.69 -6.25 4.11
CA GLU A 198 -33.65 -5.25 4.36
C GLU A 198 -34.23 -3.84 4.60
N LYS A 199 -35.38 -3.51 4.00
CA LYS A 199 -36.08 -2.23 4.26
C LYS A 199 -36.72 -2.20 5.65
N GLU A 200 -37.23 -3.32 6.14
CA GLU A 200 -37.80 -3.41 7.50
C GLU A 200 -36.74 -3.29 8.61
N LYS A 201 -35.49 -3.73 8.35
CA LYS A 201 -34.37 -3.55 9.29
C LYS A 201 -33.82 -2.13 9.37
N GLN A 202 -34.09 -1.28 8.39
CA GLN A 202 -33.64 0.13 8.40
C GLN A 202 -34.65 1.09 9.03
N GLN A 203 -35.83 0.59 9.41
CA GLN A 203 -36.91 1.37 10.04
C GLN A 203 -37.18 0.97 11.52
N SER A 204 -36.38 0.06 12.07
CA SER A 204 -36.35 -0.28 13.50
C SER A 204 -35.03 0.13 14.13
#